data_AF-A0A820XH07-F1
#
_entry.id   AF-A0A820XH07-F1
#
_cell.length_a   1.000
_cell.length_b   1.000
_cell.length_c   1.000
_cell.angle_alpha   90.00
_cell.angle_beta   90.00
_cell.angle_gamma   90.00
#
_symmetry.space_group_name_H-M   'P 1'
#
loop_
_entity.id
_entity.type
_entity.pdbx_description
1 polymer ?
#
loop_
_entity_poly.entity_id
_entity_poly.type
_entity_poly.pdbx_seq_one_letter_code
_entity_poly.pdbx_strand_id
1 'polypeptide(L)'
;MSKLTIKIATPDPDGNLCLDINPNEKLSVTRLISIFPRIGGLKYKNQTTDEWMLVPVVDGYFEPFENWYSDVVYFPVYPVVPGAAAPTTTTITTPTTPSIQQSTCFMEK
;
A
#
# COMPACT_ATOMS: atom_id res chain seq x y z
N MET A 1 -0.14 -23.98 1.43
CA MET A 1 -0.97 -22.79 1.61
C MET A 1 -0.48 -21.73 0.64
N SER A 2 -1.31 -21.30 -0.31
CA SER A 2 -0.90 -20.38 -1.36
C SER A 2 -0.88 -18.95 -0.81
N LYS A 3 0.27 -18.30 -0.86
CA LYS A 3 0.42 -16.87 -0.54
C LYS A 3 -0.16 -16.05 -1.68
N LEU A 4 -0.79 -14.92 -1.36
CA LEU A 4 -1.25 -13.93 -2.33
C LEU A 4 -0.30 -12.74 -2.31
N THR A 5 0.21 -12.32 -3.46
CA THR A 5 1.04 -11.12 -3.57
C THR A 5 0.19 -9.94 -3.99
N ILE A 6 0.08 -8.92 -3.12
CA ILE A 6 -0.59 -7.65 -3.45
C ILE A 6 0.44 -6.59 -3.85
N LYS A 7 0.00 -5.60 -4.64
CA LYS A 7 0.85 -4.51 -5.14
C LYS A 7 0.40 -3.20 -4.50
N ILE A 8 1.29 -2.49 -3.83
CA ILE A 8 1.01 -1.18 -3.24
C ILE A 8 1.86 -0.13 -3.94
N ALA A 9 1.22 0.89 -4.50
CA ALA A 9 1.89 2.02 -5.13
C ALA A 9 2.79 2.72 -4.12
N THR A 10 4.06 2.90 -4.48
CA THR A 10 5.01 3.67 -3.68
C THR A 10 5.04 5.12 -4.14
N PRO A 11 5.70 6.03 -3.39
CA PRO A 11 5.95 7.39 -3.86
C PRO A 11 6.81 7.44 -5.13
N ASP A 12 7.56 6.38 -5.42
CA ASP A 12 8.33 6.26 -6.65
C ASP A 12 7.37 5.93 -7.81
N PRO A 13 7.36 6.73 -8.89
CA PRO A 13 6.39 6.60 -9.99
C PRO A 13 6.46 5.26 -10.73
N ASP A 14 7.60 4.57 -10.65
CA ASP A 14 7.84 3.26 -11.26
C ASP A 14 7.87 2.13 -10.20
N GLY A 15 7.70 2.46 -8.92
CA GLY A 15 7.85 1.55 -7.80
C GLY A 15 6.51 1.02 -7.28
N ASN A 16 6.33 -0.30 -7.35
CA ASN A 16 5.31 -0.99 -6.58
C ASN A 16 5.97 -1.83 -5.49
N LEU A 17 5.45 -1.72 -4.27
CA LEU A 17 5.77 -2.63 -3.18
C LEU A 17 4.96 -3.91 -3.39
N CYS A 18 5.65 -5.01 -3.67
CA CYS A 18 5.04 -6.33 -3.69
C CYS A 18 5.07 -6.92 -2.27
N LEU A 19 3.88 -7.21 -1.72
CA LEU A 19 3.73 -7.77 -0.38
C LEU A 19 3.01 -9.11 -0.43
N ASP A 20 3.69 -10.15 0.04
CA ASP A 20 3.06 -11.45 0.26
C ASP A 20 2.22 -11.45 1.53
N ILE A 21 0.93 -11.72 1.36
CA ILE A 21 -0.04 -11.85 2.43
C ILE A 21 -0.67 -13.25 2.39
N ASN A 22 -1.12 -13.71 3.56
CA ASN A 22 -2.00 -14.85 3.63
C ASN A 22 -3.43 -14.32 3.45
N PRO A 23 -4.18 -14.74 2.41
CA PRO A 23 -5.53 -14.21 2.17
C PRO A 23 -6.50 -14.51 3.32
N ASN A 24 -6.20 -15.49 4.18
CA ASN A 24 -6.99 -15.83 5.36
C ASN A 24 -6.60 -15.04 6.61
N GLU A 25 -5.55 -14.21 6.55
CA GLU A 25 -5.07 -13.42 7.68
C GLU A 25 -5.29 -11.92 7.44
N LYS A 26 -5.55 -11.20 8.53
CA LYS A 26 -5.65 -9.75 8.50
C LYS A 26 -4.26 -9.13 8.30
N LEU A 27 -4.15 -8.16 7.40
CA LEU A 27 -2.91 -7.41 7.19
C LEU A 27 -2.79 -6.32 8.27
N SER A 28 -1.78 -6.41 9.15
CA SER A 28 -1.54 -5.40 10.17
C SER A 28 -0.97 -4.10 9.59
N VAL A 29 -1.45 -2.96 10.08
CA VAL A 29 -0.91 -1.62 9.74
C VAL A 29 0.57 -1.50 10.08
N THR A 30 1.01 -2.13 11.16
CA THR A 30 2.43 -2.11 11.59
C THR A 30 3.36 -2.69 10.54
N ARG A 31 2.85 -3.57 9.66
CA ARG A 31 3.64 -4.15 8.55
C ARG A 31 3.92 -3.15 7.43
N LEU A 32 3.09 -2.10 7.31
CA LEU A 32 3.20 -1.06 6.29
C LEU A 32 3.66 0.28 6.83
N ILE A 33 3.53 0.55 8.14
CA ILE A 33 3.82 1.87 8.72
C ILE A 33 5.28 2.30 8.60
N SER A 34 6.22 1.35 8.48
CA SER A 34 7.64 1.63 8.25
C SER A 34 7.94 2.15 6.85
N ILE A 35 7.10 1.81 5.86
CA ILE A 35 7.25 2.18 4.45
C ILE A 35 6.33 3.37 4.14
N PHE A 36 5.11 3.34 4.67
CA PHE A 36 4.07 4.35 4.50
C PHE A 36 3.75 4.98 5.87
N PRO A 37 4.58 5.92 6.34
CA PRO A 37 4.34 6.57 7.62
C PRO A 37 2.99 7.30 7.60
N ARG A 38 2.21 7.13 8.68
CA ARG A 38 0.86 7.71 8.83
C ARG A 38 -0.20 7.18 7.87
N ILE A 39 -0.01 6.00 7.29
CA ILE A 39 -1.05 5.36 6.48
C ILE A 39 -2.34 5.18 7.30
N GLY A 40 -3.46 5.67 6.75
CA GLY A 40 -4.79 5.56 7.35
C GLY A 40 -5.71 4.56 6.65
N GLY A 41 -5.28 4.04 5.50
CA GLY A 41 -6.03 3.07 4.71
C GLY A 41 -5.33 2.76 3.39
N LEU A 42 -5.94 1.88 2.61
CA LEU A 42 -5.59 1.65 1.20
C LEU A 42 -6.83 1.92 0.36
N LYS A 43 -6.64 2.24 -0.92
CA LYS A 43 -7.73 2.26 -1.90
C LYS A 43 -7.29 1.58 -3.19
N TYR A 44 -8.21 0.98 -3.92
CA TYR A 44 -7.93 0.41 -5.24
C TYR A 44 -9.07 0.77 -6.20
N LYS A 45 -8.80 0.70 -7.49
CA LYS A 45 -9.84 0.89 -8.51
C LYS A 45 -10.45 -0.47 -8.86
N ASN A 46 -11.76 -0.61 -8.68
CA ASN A 46 -12.49 -1.81 -9.08
C ASN A 46 -12.52 -1.87 -10.61
N GLN A 47 -11.97 -2.92 -11.21
CA GLN A 47 -11.87 -3.05 -12.66
C GLN A 47 -13.23 -3.31 -13.33
N THR A 48 -14.22 -3.81 -12.60
CA THR A 48 -15.56 -4.12 -13.11
C THR A 48 -16.47 -2.89 -13.08
N THR A 49 -16.44 -2.12 -11.98
CA THR A 49 -17.33 -0.96 -11.78
C THR A 49 -16.67 0.38 -12.09
N ASP A 50 -15.35 0.41 -12.31
CA ASP A 50 -14.52 1.61 -12.45
C ASP A 50 -14.53 2.55 -11.22
N GLU A 51 -15.03 2.07 -10.08
CA GLU A 51 -15.13 2.86 -8.84
C GLU A 51 -13.91 2.68 -7.94
N TRP A 52 -13.62 3.71 -7.13
CA TRP A 52 -12.58 3.64 -6.10
C TRP A 52 -13.14 2.98 -4.84
N MET A 53 -12.56 1.84 -4.47
CA MET A 53 -12.91 1.08 -3.28
C MET A 53 -11.92 1.38 -2.16
N LEU A 54 -12.44 1.69 -0.96
CA LEU A 54 -11.65 1.96 0.23
C LEU A 54 -11.45 0.66 1.04
N VAL A 55 -10.23 0.46 1.50
CA VAL A 55 -9.84 -0.58 2.47
C VAL A 55 -9.49 0.16 3.77
N PRO A 56 -10.44 0.29 4.69
CA PRO A 56 -10.22 1.00 5.94
C PRO A 56 -9.30 0.22 6.87
N VAL A 57 -8.77 0.93 7.86
CA VAL A 57 -8.11 0.33 9.02
C VAL A 57 -9.13 0.18 10.16
N VAL A 58 -9.29 -1.04 10.65
CA VAL A 58 -10.13 -1.37 11.82
C VAL A 58 -9.27 -2.16 12.80
N ASP A 59 -9.24 -1.71 14.06
CA ASP A 59 -8.45 -2.32 15.15
C ASP A 59 -6.96 -2.55 14.80
N GLY A 60 -6.37 -1.67 13.97
CA GLY A 60 -4.97 -1.76 13.55
C GLY A 60 -4.69 -2.72 12.39
N TYR A 61 -5.73 -3.19 11.70
CA TYR A 61 -5.65 -4.07 10.54
C TYR A 61 -6.39 -3.48 9.34
N PHE A 62 -5.88 -3.76 8.13
CA PHE A 62 -6.61 -3.46 6.90
C PHE A 62 -7.72 -4.48 6.70
N GLU A 63 -8.95 -3.99 6.49
CA GLU A 63 -10.12 -4.81 6.26
C GLU A 63 -10.62 -4.64 4.82
N PRO A 64 -10.28 -5.57 3.89
CA PRO A 64 -10.84 -5.54 2.54
C PRO A 64 -12.34 -5.84 2.58
N PHE A 65 -13.09 -5.28 1.62
CA PHE A 65 -14.55 -5.44 1.56
C PHE A 65 -14.98 -6.90 1.32
N GLU A 66 -14.33 -7.59 0.38
CA GLU A 66 -14.55 -9.02 0.12
C GLU A 66 -13.25 -9.80 0.27
N ASN A 67 -12.25 -9.47 -0.54
CA ASN A 67 -10.98 -10.17 -0.60
C ASN A 67 -9.85 -9.20 -0.99
N TRP A 68 -8.61 -9.69 -0.86
CA TRP A 68 -7.45 -9.08 -1.49
C TRP A 68 -7.32 -9.55 -2.94
N TYR A 69 -6.83 -8.67 -3.82
CA TYR A 69 -6.71 -8.89 -5.25
C TYR A 69 -5.27 -8.63 -5.70
N SER A 70 -4.66 -9.56 -6.44
CA SER A 70 -3.26 -9.46 -6.91
C SER A 70 -3.12 -8.70 -8.24
N ASP A 71 -4.23 -8.55 -8.96
CA ASP A 71 -4.37 -7.93 -10.27
C ASP A 71 -4.60 -6.41 -10.19
N VAL A 72 -4.85 -5.88 -9.00
CA VAL A 72 -5.02 -4.44 -8.75
C VAL A 72 -3.81 -3.82 -8.08
N VAL A 73 -3.70 -2.50 -8.19
CA VAL A 73 -2.73 -1.69 -7.45
C VAL A 73 -3.47 -0.95 -6.34
N TYR A 74 -3.00 -1.16 -5.11
CA TYR A 74 -3.48 -0.45 -3.93
C TYR A 74 -2.70 0.85 -3.74
N PHE A 75 -3.40 1.94 -3.46
CA PHE A 75 -2.82 3.25 -3.20
C PHE A 75 -2.95 3.57 -1.71
N PRO A 76 -1.87 4.01 -1.04
CA PRO A 76 -1.93 4.44 0.35
C PRO A 76 -2.83 5.68 0.48
N VAL A 77 -3.71 5.64 1.47
CA VAL A 77 -4.56 6.76 1.87
C VAL A 77 -4.02 7.31 3.18
N TYR A 78 -3.75 8.61 3.20
CA TYR A 78 -3.26 9.32 4.38
C TYR A 78 -4.39 10.17 4.96
N PRO A 79 -4.56 10.20 6.29
CA PRO A 79 -5.54 11.09 6.91
C PRO A 79 -5.16 12.54 6.62
N VAL A 80 -6.13 13.32 6.14
CA VAL A 80 -5.95 14.77 5.97
C VAL A 80 -6.10 15.40 7.35
N VAL A 81 -4.98 15.85 7.92
CA VAL A 81 -5.01 16.64 9.15
C VAL A 81 -5.28 18.10 8.75
N PRO A 82 -6.35 18.76 9.23
CA PRO A 82 -6.58 20.17 8.93
C PRO A 82 -5.36 21.01 9.34
N GLY A 83 -4.74 21.69 8.37
CA GLY A 83 -3.51 22.48 8.59
C GLY A 83 -2.20 21.77 8.23
N ALA A 84 -2.22 20.47 7.90
CA ALA A 84 -1.08 19.82 7.27
C ALA A 84 -1.12 20.11 5.76
N ALA A 85 -0.12 20.84 5.26
CA ALA A 85 0.10 20.98 3.82
C ALA A 85 0.10 19.58 3.18
N ALA A 86 -0.49 19.45 1.99
CA ALA A 86 -0.31 18.26 1.15
C ALA A 86 1.19 17.91 1.13
N PRO A 87 1.58 16.63 1.29
CA PRO A 87 2.99 16.27 1.39
C PRO A 87 3.70 16.86 0.18
N THR A 88 4.50 17.89 0.44
CA THR A 88 5.34 18.50 -0.58
C THR A 88 6.28 17.39 -1.02
N THR A 89 6.36 17.13 -2.32
CA THR A 89 7.30 16.20 -2.93
C THR A 89 8.68 16.51 -2.38
N THR A 90 9.09 15.76 -1.36
CA THR A 90 10.38 15.94 -0.72
C THR A 90 11.34 15.21 -1.62
N THR A 91 12.15 15.96 -2.38
CA THR A 91 13.24 15.40 -3.18
C THR A 91 14.14 14.61 -2.22
N ILE A 92 14.09 13.28 -2.30
CA ILE A 92 14.89 12.40 -1.47
C ILE A 92 16.35 12.62 -1.85
N THR A 93 17.10 13.31 -0.99
CA THR A 93 18.56 13.20 -0.97
C THR A 93 18.88 12.00 -0.08
N THR A 94 19.55 11.03 -0.67
CA THR A 94 19.81 9.67 -0.20
C THR A 94 20.39 9.65 1.23
N PRO A 95 19.86 8.80 2.13
CA PRO A 95 20.70 8.20 3.16
C PRO A 95 20.60 6.67 3.19
N THR A 96 21.72 6.09 3.61
CA THR A 96 22.16 4.70 3.61
C THR A 96 21.10 3.68 4.05
N THR A 97 20.89 2.66 3.22
CA THR A 97 19.95 1.55 3.35
C THR A 97 20.30 0.59 4.51
N PRO A 98 19.39 0.31 5.45
CA PRO A 98 19.33 -1.01 6.08
C PRO A 98 18.62 -1.98 5.10
N SER A 99 19.32 -3.04 4.70
CA SER A 99 18.83 -4.07 3.75
C SER A 99 17.60 -4.80 4.27
N ILE A 100 16.43 -4.23 4.09
CA ILE A 100 15.20 -5.01 3.92
C ILE A 100 15.23 -5.47 2.47
N GLN A 101 15.17 -6.79 2.25
CA GLN A 101 15.15 -7.41 0.93
C GLN A 101 13.83 -7.00 0.24
N GLN A 102 13.82 -5.82 -0.38
CA GLN A 102 12.70 -5.27 -1.12
C GLN A 102 12.62 -5.99 -2.47
N SER A 103 11.61 -6.83 -2.65
CA SER A 103 11.27 -7.33 -3.98
C SER A 103 10.47 -6.23 -4.71
N THR A 104 11.17 -5.35 -5.42
CA THR A 104 10.55 -4.44 -6.38
C THR A 104 10.04 -5.27 -7.55
N CYS A 105 8.74 -5.25 -7.80
CA CYS A 105 8.16 -5.89 -8.97
C CYS A 105 7.96 -4.83 -10.06
N PHE A 106 8.80 -4.89 -11.09
CA PHE A 106 8.65 -4.08 -12.29
C PHE A 106 7.43 -4.57 -13.05
N MET A 107 6.53 -3.66 -13.43
CA MET A 107 5.56 -3.96 -14.48
C MET A 107 6.35 -4.04 -15.78
N GLU A 108 6.60 -5.26 -16.27
CA GLU A 108 7.00 -5.42 -17.67
C GLU A 108 5.88 -4.84 -18.55
N LYS A 109 6.30 -4.01 -19.50
CA LYS A 109 5.46 -3.20 -20.37
C LYS A 109 4.90 -4.01 -21.53
#